data_AF-A0AAV9AJ36-F1
#
_entry.id   AF-A0AAV9AJ36-F1
#
_cell.length_a   1.000
_cell.length_b   1.000
_cell.length_c   1.000
_cell.angle_alpha   90.00
_cell.angle_beta   90.00
_cell.angle_gamma   90.00
#
_symmetry.space_group_name_H-M   'P 1'
#
loop_
_entity.id
_entity.type
_entity.pdbx_description
1 polymer ?
#
loop_
_entity_poly.entity_id
_entity_poly.type
_entity_poly.pdbx_seq_one_letter_code
_entity_poly.pdbx_strand_id
1 'polypeptide(L)' 'MDSTTRPSESNPRRRSSEARMPSEAEIEEFLSAAEKAETKRFAEKYNYDVVKDAPLDGRYEWIRLKQ' A
#
# COMPACT_ATOMS: atom_id res chain seq x y z
N MET A 1 -35.23 29.39 9.80
CA MET A 1 -34.35 29.35 8.61
C MET A 1 -33.22 30.30 8.92
N ASP A 2 -32.09 29.79 9.39
CA ASP A 2 -30.91 30.62 9.67
C ASP A 2 -29.67 29.88 9.17
N SER A 3 -29.37 30.09 7.89
CA SER A 3 -28.17 29.59 7.25
C SER A 3 -27.03 30.56 7.53
N THR A 4 -26.16 30.22 8.49
CA THR A 4 -24.90 30.92 8.69
C THR A 4 -23.89 30.47 7.64
N THR A 5 -23.68 31.32 6.64
CA THR A 5 -22.62 31.24 5.64
C THR A 5 -21.26 31.40 6.33
N ARG A 6 -20.44 30.34 6.40
CA ARG A 6 -19.04 30.46 6.82
C ARG A 6 -18.22 31.10 5.69
N PRO A 7 -17.38 32.12 5.99
CA PRO A 7 -16.55 32.76 4.99
C PRO A 7 -15.47 31.79 4.50
N SER A 8 -15.25 31.82 3.19
CA SER A 8 -14.19 31.14 2.46
C SER A 8 -12.83 31.46 3.08
N GLU A 9 -12.25 30.53 3.85
CA GLU A 9 -10.83 30.56 4.15
C GLU A 9 -10.05 30.27 2.87
N SER A 10 -9.30 31.27 2.46
CA SER A 10 -8.27 31.25 1.44
C SER A 10 -7.40 30.01 1.59
N ASN A 11 -7.57 29.05 0.69
CA ASN A 11 -6.77 27.85 0.67
C ASN A 11 -5.30 28.25 0.47
N PRO A 12 -4.38 27.99 1.42
CA PRO A 12 -2.95 28.21 1.24
C PRO A 12 -2.39 27.09 0.36
N ARG A 13 -2.99 26.86 -0.81
CA ARG A 13 -2.39 26.08 -1.88
C ARG A 13 -1.14 26.84 -2.30
N ARG A 14 0.01 26.17 -2.15
CA ARG A 14 1.35 26.57 -2.62
C ARG A 14 2.19 27.36 -1.62
N ARG A 15 2.44 26.78 -0.45
CA ARG A 15 3.84 26.69 -0.03
C ARG A 15 4.34 25.35 -0.52
N SER A 16 5.03 25.35 -1.65
CA SER A 16 6.02 24.32 -1.92
C SER A 16 7.06 24.47 -0.81
N SER A 17 6.83 23.86 0.35
CA SER A 17 7.97 23.33 1.07
C SER A 17 8.70 22.49 0.03
N GLU A 18 9.97 22.76 -0.26
CA GLU A 18 10.80 21.75 -0.87
C GLU A 18 10.62 20.50 -0.01
N ALA A 19 9.73 19.59 -0.43
CA ALA A 19 9.53 18.34 0.25
C ALA A 19 10.86 17.64 0.05
N ARG A 20 11.69 17.64 1.09
CA ARG A 20 12.96 16.94 1.07
C ARG A 20 12.60 15.47 0.86
N MET A 21 12.72 15.03 -0.39
CA MET A 21 12.43 13.66 -0.75
C MET A 21 13.33 12.77 0.10
N PRO A 22 12.76 11.75 0.78
CA PRO A 22 13.58 10.76 1.45
C PRO A 22 14.54 10.13 0.44
N SER A 23 15.69 9.66 0.93
CA SER A 23 16.63 8.92 0.10
C SER A 23 16.00 7.63 -0.41
N GLU A 24 16.50 7.12 -1.53
CA GLU A 24 16.03 5.85 -2.10
C GLU A 24 16.08 4.71 -1.07
N ALA A 25 17.10 4.67 -0.23
CA ALA A 25 17.23 3.67 0.83
C ALA A 25 16.11 3.77 1.89
N GLU A 26 15.75 4.99 2.30
CA GLU A 26 14.66 5.20 3.28
C GLU A 26 13.29 4.82 2.69
N ILE A 27 13.06 5.13 1.41
CA ILE A 27 11.83 4.76 0.70
C ILE A 27 11.75 3.23 0.57
N GLU A 28 12.85 2.61 0.14
CA GLU A 28 12.92 1.16 -0.04
C GLU A 28 12.72 0.42 1.28
N GLU A 29 13.34 0.86 2.38
CA GLU A 29 13.15 0.24 3.70
C GLU A 29 11.68 0.28 4.13
N PHE A 30 11.02 1.42 3.94
CA PHE A 30 9.61 1.59 4.27
C PHE A 30 8.71 0.66 3.44
N LEU A 31 8.92 0.61 2.12
CA LEU A 31 8.12 -0.23 1.22
C LEU A 31 8.40 -1.72 1.43
N SER A 32 9.66 -2.11 1.58
CA SER A 32 10.08 -3.49 1.88
C SER A 32 9.45 -4.00 3.18
N ALA A 33 9.30 -3.17 4.22
CA ALA A 33 8.66 -3.57 5.46
C ALA A 33 7.16 -3.88 5.26
N ALA A 34 6.46 -3.01 4.53
CA ALA A 34 5.05 -3.20 4.20
C ALA A 34 4.83 -4.41 3.27
N GLU A 35 5.67 -4.56 2.24
CA GLU A 35 5.63 -5.67 1.30
C GLU A 35 5.78 -7.01 2.03
N LYS A 36 6.81 -7.16 2.88
CA LYS A 36 7.01 -8.39 3.66
C LYS A 36 5.81 -8.74 4.55
N ALA A 37 5.19 -7.74 5.16
CA ALA A 37 4.00 -7.96 5.99
C ALA A 37 2.83 -8.48 5.14
N GLU A 38 2.61 -7.90 3.97
CA GLU A 38 1.52 -8.30 3.06
C GLU A 38 1.79 -9.68 2.44
N THR A 39 3.02 -9.95 1.99
CA THR A 39 3.44 -11.27 1.48
C THR A 39 3.24 -12.35 2.54
N LYS A 40 3.65 -12.09 3.78
CA LYS A 40 3.46 -13.03 4.90
C LYS A 40 1.98 -13.28 5.16
N ARG A 41 1.17 -12.22 5.20
CA ARG A 41 -0.28 -12.32 5.43
C ARG A 41 -0.95 -13.15 4.33
N PHE A 42 -0.54 -12.97 3.08
CA PHE A 42 -1.09 -13.73 1.96
C PHE A 42 -0.67 -15.20 2.05
N ALA A 43 0.61 -15.49 2.28
CA ALA A 43 1.12 -16.84 2.44
C ALA A 43 0.41 -17.59 3.57
N GLU A 44 0.18 -16.96 4.73
CA GLU A 44 -0.50 -17.58 5.87
C GLU A 44 -2.00 -17.79 5.61
N LYS A 45 -2.67 -16.84 4.95
CA LYS A 45 -4.11 -16.93 4.71
C LYS A 45 -4.42 -17.95 3.63
N TYR A 46 -3.63 -17.96 2.57
CA TYR A 46 -3.95 -18.56 1.29
C TYR A 46 -2.99 -19.68 0.86
N ASN A 47 -1.93 -19.97 1.62
CA ASN A 47 -0.86 -20.88 1.24
C ASN A 47 -0.36 -20.61 -0.19
N TYR A 48 -0.07 -19.33 -0.47
CA TYR A 48 0.41 -18.89 -1.78
C TYR A 48 1.50 -17.85 -1.62
N ASP A 49 2.59 -18.02 -2.35
CA ASP A 49 3.69 -17.06 -2.44
C ASP A 49 3.44 -16.14 -3.65
N VAL A 50 2.99 -14.92 -3.38
CA VAL A 50 2.69 -13.91 -4.40
C VAL A 50 3.95 -13.34 -5.08
N VAL A 51 5.11 -13.46 -4.44
CA VAL A 51 6.37 -12.94 -5.00
C VAL A 51 6.93 -13.93 -6.02
N LYS A 52 6.85 -15.23 -5.71
CA LYS A 52 7.26 -16.31 -6.62
C LYS A 52 6.17 -16.76 -7.59
N ASP A 53 4.96 -16.24 -7.41
CA ASP A 53 3.75 -16.67 -8.11
C ASP A 53 3.58 -18.20 -8.07
N ALA A 54 3.64 -18.76 -6.87
CA ALA A 54 3.64 -20.20 -6.65
C ALA A 54 2.79 -20.61 -5.45
N PRO A 55 2.02 -21.70 -5.54
CA PRO A 55 1.33 -22.24 -4.38
C PRO A 55 2.30 -22.87 -3.39
N LEU A 56 1.95 -22.72 -2.12
CA LEU A 56 2.56 -23.39 -0.98
C LEU A 56 1.65 -24.52 -0.52
N ASP A 57 2.24 -25.48 0.18
CA ASP A 57 1.50 -26.58 0.78
C ASP A 57 0.56 -26.04 1.88
N GLY A 58 -0.70 -26.50 1.89
CA GLY A 58 -1.69 -25.95 2.81
C GLY A 58 -3.14 -26.31 2.51
N ARG A 59 -4.05 -25.42 2.92
CA ARG A 59 -5.50 -25.66 2.89
C ARG A 59 -6.12 -25.57 1.50
N TYR A 60 -5.54 -24.74 0.64
CA TYR A 60 -6.08 -24.45 -0.68
C TYR A 60 -5.21 -25.09 -1.76
N GLU A 61 -5.85 -25.67 -2.76
CA GLU A 61 -5.20 -26.15 -3.98
C GLU A 61 -5.35 -25.09 -5.07
N TRP A 62 -4.24 -24.58 -5.58
CA TRP A 62 -4.24 -23.54 -6.61
C TRP A 62 -4.13 -24.17 -8.00
N ILE A 63 -5.12 -23.87 -8.85
CA ILE A 63 -5.15 -24.35 -10.24
C ILE A 63 -4.89 -23.18 -11.17
N ARG A 64 -3.83 -23.26 -11.98
CA ARG A 64 -3.53 -22.25 -12.99
C ARG A 64 -4.47 -22.42 -14.18
N LEU A 65 -5.33 -21.42 -14.40
CA LEU A 65 -6.22 -21.40 -15.56
C LEU A 65 -5.42 -21.07 -16.82
N LYS A 66 -5.63 -21.86 -17.88
CA LYS A 66 -5.14 -21.51 -19.22
C LYS A 66 -6.15 -20.54 -19.84
N GLN A 67 -5.66 -19.37 -20.24
CA GLN A 67 -6.40 -18.41 -21.07
C GLN A 67 -6.40 -18.88 -22.53
#